data_AF-A0A9Q1HFW8-F1
#
_entry.id   AF-A0A9Q1HFW8-F1
#
_cell.length_a   1.000
_cell.length_b   1.000
_cell.length_c   1.000
_cell.angle_alpha   90.00
_cell.angle_beta   90.00
_cell.angle_gamma   90.00
#
_symmetry.space_group_name_H-M   'P 1'
#
loop_
_entity.id
_entity.type
_entity.pdbx_description
1 polymer ?
#
loop_
_entity_poly.entity_id
_entity_poly.type
_entity_poly.pdbx_seq_one_letter_code
_entity_poly.pdbx_strand_id
1 'polypeptide(L)'
;MFKDWKEILQRKVEKYSNQDRTQSRKNLCKMVKNIMGGEEDSNPERLVTDDYRLLLELSKLLDIEDSLDRDWQMLADKLGFKASEIELFELNKDPTIGVLRTARQKGTQVTAEMLITIFKDLGRNDAATVVQDWQNNGCKMGSQECAGDQIDSQTSTFTIEHYKVFQKLKRLDSENVLGNDYRELGSQLDFSMVEIEHIAKKSKSKTQEILKIACRRGKLKSYEHLIKILRSMKRVDMAQEIEQLRANGCIG
;
A
#
# COMPACT_ATOMS: atom_id res chain seq x y z
N MET A 1 -6.49 25.94 52.33
CA MET A 1 -6.63 24.48 52.37
C MET A 1 -6.81 23.81 51.00
N PHE A 2 -7.83 24.10 50.19
CA PHE A 2 -7.97 23.45 48.87
C PHE A 2 -6.99 23.93 47.78
N LYS A 3 -6.56 25.21 47.82
CA LYS A 3 -5.55 25.74 46.88
C LYS A 3 -4.17 25.09 47.08
N ASP A 4 -3.78 24.82 48.32
CA ASP A 4 -2.49 24.18 48.64
C ASP A 4 -2.43 22.73 48.12
N TRP A 5 -3.55 22.01 48.20
CA TRP A 5 -3.63 20.63 47.69
C TRP A 5 -3.46 20.54 46.18
N LYS A 6 -4.01 21.50 45.42
CA LYS A 6 -3.87 21.53 43.97
C LYS A 6 -2.41 21.73 43.56
N GLU A 7 -1.69 22.65 44.19
CA GLU A 7 -0.26 22.86 43.91
C GLU A 7 0.60 21.66 44.32
N ILE A 8 0.30 21.02 45.45
CA ILE A 8 1.03 19.82 45.91
C ILE A 8 0.85 18.67 44.91
N LEU A 9 -0.35 18.47 44.37
CA LEU A 9 -0.61 17.45 43.37
C LEU A 9 0.05 17.78 42.02
N GLN A 10 0.05 19.04 41.62
CA GLN A 10 0.62 19.48 40.35
C GLN A 10 2.15 19.32 40.34
N ARG A 11 2.82 19.71 41.43
CA ARG A 11 4.27 19.46 41.62
C ARG A 11 4.60 17.95 41.66
N LYS A 12 3.73 17.13 42.24
CA LYS A 12 3.92 15.66 42.23
C LYS A 12 3.77 15.08 40.83
N VAL A 13 2.79 15.55 40.05
CA VAL A 13 2.55 15.11 38.67
C VAL A 13 3.69 15.49 37.74
N GLU A 14 4.26 16.69 37.89
CA GLU A 14 5.44 17.15 37.12
C GLU A 14 6.73 16.38 37.42
N LYS A 15 6.83 15.79 38.61
CA LYS A 15 7.99 15.00 39.03
C LYS A 15 8.01 13.57 38.47
N TYR A 16 6.87 13.09 37.94
CA TYR A 16 6.81 11.78 37.29
C TYR A 16 7.33 11.86 35.86
N SER A 17 8.38 11.09 35.56
CA SER A 17 8.90 10.93 34.20
C SER A 17 7.78 10.45 33.27
N ASN A 18 7.84 10.83 31.99
CA ASN A 18 6.93 10.29 30.96
C ASN A 18 6.95 8.75 30.93
N GLN A 19 8.07 8.14 31.31
CA GLN A 19 8.20 6.69 31.47
C GLN A 19 7.35 6.16 32.63
N ASP A 20 7.34 6.85 33.78
CA ASP A 20 6.55 6.46 34.96
C ASP A 20 5.05 6.63 34.72
N ARG A 21 4.67 7.68 33.96
CA ARG A 21 3.28 7.87 33.53
C ARG A 21 2.83 6.74 32.61
N THR A 22 3.68 6.33 31.67
CA THR A 22 3.40 5.22 30.76
C THR A 22 3.29 3.90 31.52
N GLN A 23 4.19 3.65 32.47
CA GLN A 23 4.18 2.44 33.28
C GLN A 23 2.97 2.40 34.22
N SER A 24 2.63 3.52 34.85
CA SER A 24 1.44 3.63 35.72
C SER A 24 0.16 3.40 34.92
N ARG A 25 0.07 3.91 33.69
CA ARG A 25 -1.07 3.69 32.79
C ARG A 25 -1.19 2.23 32.35
N LYS A 26 -0.07 1.55 32.07
CA LYS A 26 -0.05 0.10 31.80
C LYS A 26 -0.52 -0.71 33.01
N ASN A 27 -0.04 -0.36 34.20
CA ASN A 27 -0.41 -1.03 35.45
C ASN A 27 -1.90 -0.84 35.75
N LEU A 28 -2.44 0.37 35.56
CA LEU A 28 -3.87 0.65 35.70
C LEU A 28 -4.72 -0.15 34.70
N CYS A 29 -4.32 -0.22 33.42
CA CYS A 29 -5.02 -1.03 32.43
C CYS A 29 -5.05 -2.51 32.82
N LYS A 30 -3.94 -3.04 33.35
CA LYS A 30 -3.85 -4.42 33.83
C LYS A 30 -4.77 -4.65 35.04
N MET A 31 -4.80 -3.72 35.97
CA MET A 31 -5.60 -3.82 37.19
C MET A 31 -7.10 -3.73 36.90
N VAL A 32 -7.52 -2.84 35.99
CA VAL A 32 -8.92 -2.74 35.52
C VAL A 32 -9.36 -4.04 34.84
N LYS A 33 -8.52 -4.64 34.00
CA LYS A 33 -8.82 -5.94 33.38
C LYS A 33 -9.01 -7.05 34.41
N ASN A 34 -8.20 -7.07 35.47
CA ASN A 34 -8.30 -8.06 36.53
C ASN A 34 -9.55 -7.86 37.42
N ILE A 35 -9.94 -6.62 37.67
CA ILE A 35 -11.13 -6.30 38.49
C ILE A 35 -12.43 -6.63 37.74
N MET A 36 -12.44 -6.50 36.42
CA MET A 36 -13.63 -6.79 35.60
C MET A 36 -13.88 -8.29 35.35
N GLY A 37 -13.12 -9.19 35.98
CA GLY A 37 -13.53 -10.61 36.13
C GLY A 37 -13.88 -11.35 34.84
N GLY A 38 -13.21 -11.05 33.73
CA GLY A 38 -13.34 -11.84 32.50
C GLY A 38 -12.32 -12.97 32.48
N GLU A 39 -12.72 -14.15 32.98
CA GLU A 39 -12.01 -15.40 32.64
C GLU A 39 -12.13 -15.69 31.14
N GLU A 40 -11.06 -16.26 30.61
CA GLU A 40 -10.62 -16.35 29.22
C GLU A 40 -11.54 -17.21 28.34
N ASP A 41 -12.02 -16.64 27.22
CA ASP A 41 -11.88 -17.27 25.87
C ASP A 41 -12.34 -16.37 24.70
N SER A 42 -12.31 -15.05 24.87
CA SER A 42 -12.47 -14.13 23.75
C SER A 42 -11.10 -13.65 23.33
N ASN A 43 -10.45 -14.40 22.44
CA ASN A 43 -9.42 -13.85 21.57
C ASN A 43 -9.98 -12.51 21.06
N PRO A 44 -9.40 -11.34 21.42
CA PRO A 44 -9.97 -10.06 21.05
C PRO A 44 -10.17 -10.08 19.54
N GLU A 45 -11.44 -10.07 19.08
CA GLU A 45 -11.81 -10.32 17.69
C GLU A 45 -10.80 -9.63 16.79
N ARG A 46 -9.91 -10.43 16.21
CA ARG A 46 -8.78 -9.89 15.49
C ARG A 46 -9.38 -9.27 14.25
N LEU A 47 -9.45 -7.94 14.22
CA LEU A 47 -10.04 -7.25 13.09
C LEU A 47 -9.12 -7.48 11.89
N VAL A 48 -9.70 -7.89 10.76
CA VAL A 48 -8.96 -8.08 9.51
C VAL A 48 -8.20 -6.81 9.12
N THR A 49 -8.78 -5.66 9.44
CA THR A 49 -8.23 -4.33 9.15
C THR A 49 -6.95 -3.97 9.91
N ASP A 50 -6.54 -4.78 10.89
CA ASP A 50 -5.29 -4.59 11.64
C ASP A 50 -4.10 -5.35 11.06
N ASP A 51 -4.34 -6.32 10.18
CA ASP A 51 -3.28 -7.15 9.61
C ASP A 51 -2.89 -6.70 8.21
N TYR A 52 -1.83 -5.88 8.14
CA TYR A 52 -1.36 -5.33 6.87
C TYR A 52 -0.94 -6.40 5.84
N ARG A 53 -0.46 -7.57 6.27
CA ARG A 53 -0.08 -8.64 5.34
C ARG A 53 -1.30 -9.25 4.68
N LEU A 54 -2.34 -9.52 5.47
CA LEU A 54 -3.63 -9.98 4.92
C LEU A 54 -4.21 -8.94 3.96
N LEU A 55 -4.20 -7.65 4.33
CA LEU A 55 -4.70 -6.59 3.45
C LEU A 55 -3.95 -6.53 2.10
N LEU A 56 -2.63 -6.76 2.10
CA LEU A 56 -1.84 -6.83 0.87
C LEU A 56 -2.20 -8.04 0.01
N GLU A 57 -2.39 -9.23 0.59
CA GLU A 57 -2.78 -10.41 -0.17
C GLU A 57 -4.17 -10.24 -0.79
N LEU A 58 -5.14 -9.70 -0.02
CA LEU A 58 -6.46 -9.40 -0.56
C LEU A 58 -6.41 -8.36 -1.68
N SER A 59 -5.58 -7.33 -1.56
CA SER A 59 -5.39 -6.32 -2.60
C SER A 59 -4.88 -6.92 -3.91
N LYS A 60 -3.91 -7.84 -3.86
CA LYS A 60 -3.42 -8.53 -5.07
C LYS A 60 -4.51 -9.31 -5.80
N LEU A 61 -5.45 -9.88 -5.05
CA LEU A 61 -6.54 -10.69 -5.61
C LEU A 61 -7.67 -9.83 -6.17
N LEU A 62 -8.02 -8.72 -5.50
CA LEU A 62 -9.23 -7.95 -5.77
C LEU A 62 -8.97 -6.66 -6.57
N ASP A 63 -7.73 -6.17 -6.62
CA ASP A 63 -7.34 -4.96 -7.36
C ASP A 63 -6.83 -5.28 -8.79
N ILE A 64 -7.38 -6.34 -9.42
CA ILE A 64 -6.99 -6.75 -10.79
C ILE A 64 -7.59 -5.78 -11.82
N GLU A 65 -6.74 -5.19 -12.67
CA GLU A 65 -7.16 -4.15 -13.64
C GLU A 65 -8.01 -4.67 -14.81
N ASP A 66 -7.89 -5.96 -15.14
CA ASP A 66 -8.51 -6.59 -16.33
C ASP A 66 -9.83 -7.33 -16.05
N SER A 67 -10.33 -7.33 -14.80
CA SER A 67 -11.66 -7.87 -14.54
C SER A 67 -12.72 -6.87 -14.97
N LEU A 68 -13.67 -7.32 -15.80
CA LEU A 68 -14.84 -6.52 -16.22
C LEU A 68 -15.61 -5.98 -15.01
N ASP A 69 -15.59 -6.76 -13.92
CA ASP A 69 -16.12 -6.40 -12.62
C ASP A 69 -14.94 -6.13 -11.67
N ARG A 70 -14.81 -4.89 -11.21
CA ARG A 70 -13.78 -4.52 -10.24
C ARG A 70 -14.20 -5.04 -8.87
N ASP A 71 -13.65 -6.17 -8.45
CA ASP A 71 -14.08 -6.85 -7.22
C ASP A 71 -13.99 -5.97 -5.96
N TRP A 72 -13.00 -5.07 -5.90
CA TRP A 72 -12.88 -4.09 -4.81
C TRP A 72 -14.06 -3.10 -4.75
N GLN A 73 -14.69 -2.76 -5.89
CA GLN A 73 -15.87 -1.90 -5.93
C GLN A 73 -17.08 -2.63 -5.36
N MET A 74 -17.24 -3.91 -5.71
CA MET A 74 -18.33 -4.74 -5.18
C MET A 74 -18.15 -4.99 -3.67
N LEU A 75 -16.90 -5.19 -3.21
CA LEU A 75 -16.57 -5.23 -1.79
C LEU A 75 -17.00 -3.92 -1.09
N ALA A 76 -16.69 -2.77 -1.67
CA ALA A 76 -17.07 -1.47 -1.11
C ALA A 76 -18.60 -1.31 -1.05
N ASP A 77 -19.32 -1.69 -2.11
CA ASP A 77 -20.78 -1.67 -2.13
C ASP A 77 -21.37 -2.57 -1.04
N LYS A 78 -20.86 -3.80 -0.90
CA LYS A 78 -21.27 -4.75 0.17
C LYS A 78 -20.95 -4.25 1.58
N LEU A 79 -19.93 -3.41 1.73
CA LEU A 79 -19.60 -2.74 3.00
C LEU A 79 -20.42 -1.46 3.24
N GLY A 80 -21.37 -1.14 2.35
CA GLY A 80 -22.30 -0.02 2.50
C GLY A 80 -21.73 1.34 2.10
N PHE A 81 -20.67 1.38 1.31
CA PHE A 81 -20.16 2.64 0.76
C PHE A 81 -21.08 3.17 -0.33
N LYS A 82 -21.24 4.50 -0.39
CA LYS A 82 -22.00 5.15 -1.47
C LYS A 82 -21.17 5.18 -2.75
N ALA A 83 -21.82 5.19 -3.91
CA ALA A 83 -21.15 5.27 -5.22
C ALA A 83 -20.10 6.41 -5.29
N SER A 84 -20.43 7.60 -4.78
CA SER A 84 -19.49 8.74 -4.74
C SER A 84 -18.25 8.49 -3.88
N GLU A 85 -18.34 7.64 -2.87
CA GLU A 85 -17.19 7.24 -2.03
C GLU A 85 -16.39 6.14 -2.70
N ILE A 86 -17.05 5.22 -3.41
CA ILE A 86 -16.41 4.14 -4.17
C ILE A 86 -15.50 4.71 -5.26
N GLU A 87 -15.95 5.76 -5.96
CA GLU A 87 -15.15 6.47 -6.97
C GLU A 87 -13.84 7.04 -6.39
N LEU A 88 -13.82 7.44 -5.11
CA LEU A 88 -12.61 7.97 -4.49
C LEU A 88 -11.54 6.89 -4.26
N PHE A 89 -11.94 5.63 -4.11
CA PHE A 89 -10.98 4.54 -3.91
C PHE A 89 -10.22 4.17 -5.18
N GLU A 90 -10.75 4.48 -6.37
CA GLU A 90 -10.03 4.30 -7.65
C GLU A 90 -8.75 5.14 -7.72
N LEU A 91 -8.71 6.26 -6.98
CA LEU A 91 -7.53 7.11 -6.91
C LEU A 91 -6.44 6.54 -6.00
N ASN A 92 -6.74 5.49 -5.22
CA ASN A 92 -5.76 4.83 -4.37
C ASN A 92 -4.93 3.84 -5.17
N LYS A 93 -3.65 3.73 -4.80
CA LYS A 93 -2.75 2.72 -5.36
C LYS A 93 -3.25 1.29 -5.10
N ASP A 94 -3.85 1.08 -3.93
CA ASP A 94 -4.35 -0.22 -3.45
C ASP A 94 -5.82 -0.02 -2.98
N PRO A 95 -6.79 0.01 -3.91
CA PRO A 95 -8.20 0.31 -3.63
C PRO A 95 -8.80 -0.55 -2.51
N THR A 96 -8.58 -1.86 -2.53
CA THR A 96 -9.04 -2.79 -1.48
C THR A 96 -8.57 -2.38 -0.08
N ILE A 97 -7.29 -2.00 0.05
CA ILE A 97 -6.74 -1.54 1.34
C ILE A 97 -7.43 -0.23 1.77
N GLY A 98 -7.68 0.67 0.81
CA GLY A 98 -8.43 1.89 1.04
C GLY A 98 -9.82 1.62 1.61
N VAL A 99 -10.59 0.76 0.94
CA VAL A 99 -11.94 0.34 1.34
C VAL A 99 -11.95 -0.20 2.78
N LEU A 100 -11.11 -1.19 3.07
CA LEU A 100 -11.08 -1.87 4.36
C LEU A 100 -10.63 -0.94 5.50
N ARG A 101 -9.66 -0.05 5.25
CA ARG A 101 -9.24 0.96 6.24
C ARG A 101 -10.32 2.00 6.49
N THR A 102 -10.98 2.49 5.45
CA THR A 102 -12.06 3.48 5.62
C THR A 102 -13.27 2.86 6.31
N ALA A 103 -13.57 1.58 6.08
CA ALA A 103 -14.64 0.88 6.76
C ALA A 103 -14.39 0.88 8.28
N ARG A 104 -13.16 0.54 8.68
CA ARG A 104 -12.73 0.63 10.08
C ARG A 104 -12.85 2.05 10.64
N GLN A 105 -12.41 3.07 9.89
CA GLN A 105 -12.49 4.47 10.33
C GLN A 105 -13.92 4.95 10.55
N LYS A 106 -14.89 4.42 9.77
CA LYS A 106 -16.32 4.65 9.96
C LYS A 106 -16.92 3.87 11.14
N GLY A 107 -16.11 3.05 11.83
CA GLY A 107 -16.56 2.20 12.93
C GLY A 107 -17.18 0.89 12.48
N THR A 108 -17.13 0.55 11.19
CA THR A 108 -17.55 -0.77 10.70
C THR A 108 -16.55 -1.81 11.19
N GLN A 109 -17.02 -2.74 12.03
CA GLN A 109 -16.23 -3.88 12.47
C GLN A 109 -16.21 -4.93 11.36
N VAL A 110 -15.12 -4.93 10.58
CA VAL A 110 -14.94 -5.90 9.50
C VAL A 110 -14.31 -7.17 10.07
N THR A 111 -15.15 -8.15 10.36
CA THR A 111 -14.73 -9.47 10.86
C THR A 111 -14.32 -10.40 9.72
N ALA A 112 -13.63 -11.49 10.07
CA ALA A 112 -13.22 -12.50 9.10
C ALA A 112 -14.43 -13.20 8.47
N GLU A 113 -15.43 -13.57 9.28
CA GLU A 113 -16.65 -14.25 8.84
C GLU A 113 -17.45 -13.39 7.86
N MET A 114 -17.52 -12.09 8.12
CA MET A 114 -18.18 -11.13 7.24
C MET A 114 -17.49 -11.09 5.87
N LEU A 115 -16.16 -10.98 5.84
CA LEU A 115 -15.40 -10.95 4.58
C LEU A 115 -15.48 -12.28 3.82
N ILE A 116 -15.39 -13.41 4.51
CA ILE A 116 -15.55 -14.74 3.88
C ILE A 116 -16.92 -14.85 3.21
N THR A 117 -17.98 -14.39 3.87
CA THR A 117 -19.34 -14.39 3.31
C THR A 117 -19.43 -13.50 2.08
N ILE A 118 -18.93 -12.26 2.18
CA ILE A 118 -18.90 -11.32 1.05
C ILE A 118 -18.14 -11.91 -0.15
N PHE A 119 -16.94 -12.44 0.07
CA PHE A 119 -16.12 -12.99 -1.02
C PHE A 119 -16.75 -14.21 -1.69
N LYS A 120 -17.44 -15.07 -0.93
CA LYS A 120 -18.21 -16.18 -1.49
C LYS A 120 -19.39 -15.68 -2.33
N ASP A 121 -20.10 -14.65 -1.86
CA ASP A 121 -21.19 -14.02 -2.63
C ASP A 121 -20.70 -13.39 -3.94
N LEU A 122 -19.47 -12.88 -3.96
CA LEU A 122 -18.80 -12.35 -5.15
C LEU A 122 -18.19 -13.44 -6.04
N GLY A 123 -18.27 -14.72 -5.66
CA GLY A 123 -17.62 -15.82 -6.38
C GLY A 123 -16.10 -15.90 -6.22
N ARG A 124 -15.50 -15.03 -5.39
CA ARG A 124 -14.05 -14.98 -5.09
C ARG A 124 -13.69 -15.95 -3.96
N ASN A 125 -13.83 -17.24 -4.24
CA ASN A 125 -13.48 -18.30 -3.28
C ASN A 125 -12.00 -18.27 -2.88
N ASP A 126 -11.13 -17.80 -3.78
CA ASP A 126 -9.70 -17.60 -3.54
C ASP A 126 -9.45 -16.57 -2.42
N ALA A 127 -10.11 -15.41 -2.46
CA ALA A 127 -10.01 -14.40 -1.43
C ALA A 127 -10.63 -14.88 -0.09
N ALA A 128 -11.74 -15.63 -0.16
CA ALA A 128 -12.36 -16.23 1.02
C ALA A 128 -11.40 -17.22 1.72
N THR A 129 -10.71 -18.07 0.95
CA THR A 129 -9.70 -19.00 1.49
C THR A 129 -8.56 -18.26 2.18
N VAL A 130 -8.05 -17.16 1.58
CA VAL A 130 -6.99 -16.35 2.20
C VAL A 130 -7.39 -15.81 3.58
N VAL A 131 -8.64 -15.34 3.74
CA VAL A 131 -9.13 -14.87 5.04
C VAL A 131 -9.30 -16.03 6.02
N GLN A 132 -9.81 -17.16 5.56
CA GLN A 132 -10.01 -18.35 6.40
C GLN A 132 -8.68 -18.94 6.90
N ASP A 133 -7.67 -19.02 6.03
CA ASP A 133 -6.33 -19.46 6.36
C ASP A 133 -5.67 -18.50 7.36
N TRP A 134 -5.84 -17.20 7.17
CA TRP A 134 -5.36 -16.20 8.12
C TRP A 134 -6.00 -16.36 9.51
N GLN A 135 -7.31 -16.61 9.56
CA GLN A 135 -8.04 -16.83 10.80
C GLN A 135 -7.57 -18.10 11.53
N ASN A 136 -7.33 -19.17 10.79
CA ASN A 136 -6.90 -20.46 11.34
C ASN A 136 -5.42 -20.47 11.75
N ASN A 137 -4.54 -19.77 11.02
CA ASN A 137 -3.08 -19.89 11.17
C ASN A 137 -2.42 -18.79 12.02
N GLY A 138 -3.20 -17.88 12.63
CA GLY A 138 -2.70 -16.97 13.66
C GLY A 138 -1.42 -16.22 13.29
N CYS A 139 -1.38 -15.57 12.11
CA CYS A 139 -0.25 -14.80 11.56
C CYS A 139 0.87 -15.59 10.83
N LYS A 140 0.79 -16.93 10.71
CA LYS A 140 1.74 -17.70 9.90
C LYS A 140 1.34 -17.78 8.42
N MET A 141 1.14 -16.62 7.78
CA MET A 141 1.09 -16.56 6.31
C MET A 141 2.53 -16.61 5.80
N GLY A 142 3.11 -17.81 5.84
CA GLY A 142 4.35 -18.16 5.15
C GLY A 142 3.99 -18.95 3.91
N SER A 143 4.26 -18.34 2.76
CA SER A 143 4.45 -18.94 1.44
C SER A 143 4.18 -20.46 1.37
N GLN A 144 2.94 -20.86 1.09
CA GLN A 144 2.70 -22.19 0.56
C GLN A 144 2.75 -22.07 -0.96
N GLU A 145 3.91 -22.43 -1.50
CA GLU A 145 4.14 -22.67 -2.91
C GLU A 145 3.06 -23.62 -3.44
N CYS A 146 2.28 -23.15 -4.41
CA CYS A 146 1.46 -24.02 -5.23
C CYS A 146 2.42 -24.84 -6.10
N ALA A 147 2.59 -26.12 -5.74
CA ALA A 147 3.22 -27.10 -6.59
C ALA A 147 2.39 -27.29 -7.87
N GLY A 148 3.04 -27.17 -9.03
CA GLY A 148 2.49 -27.59 -10.31
C GLY A 148 2.51 -26.52 -11.41
N ASP A 149 3.69 -26.03 -11.78
CA ASP A 149 4.24 -26.23 -13.13
C ASP A 149 5.58 -25.50 -13.26
N GLN A 150 6.60 -26.24 -13.68
CA GLN A 150 7.91 -25.72 -14.00
C GLN A 150 7.83 -24.82 -15.23
N ILE A 151 7.98 -23.51 -15.02
CA ILE A 151 8.57 -22.64 -16.03
C ILE A 151 9.73 -21.92 -15.37
N ASP A 152 10.93 -22.36 -15.73
CA ASP A 152 12.18 -21.66 -15.51
C ASP A 152 12.07 -20.22 -16.05
N SER A 153 12.16 -19.24 -15.16
CA SER A 153 12.93 -18.01 -15.35
C SER A 153 12.83 -17.15 -14.10
N GLN A 154 13.88 -17.13 -13.29
CA GLN A 154 14.10 -16.08 -12.30
C GLN A 154 14.35 -14.75 -13.03
N THR A 155 13.31 -14.14 -13.61
CA THR A 155 13.36 -12.72 -13.98
C THR A 155 13.14 -11.93 -12.71
N SER A 156 14.24 -11.56 -12.05
CA SER A 156 14.23 -10.54 -11.01
C SER A 156 13.60 -9.28 -11.60
N THR A 157 12.35 -9.01 -11.21
CA THR A 157 11.56 -7.89 -11.73
C THR A 157 12.10 -6.62 -11.10
N PHE A 158 12.89 -5.86 -11.86
CA PHE A 158 13.41 -4.57 -11.43
C PHE A 158 12.25 -3.62 -11.11
N THR A 159 12.26 -3.04 -9.90
CA THR A 159 11.29 -2.02 -9.46
C THR A 159 12.03 -0.74 -9.08
N ILE A 160 11.43 0.40 -9.42
CA ILE A 160 11.92 1.70 -8.90
C ILE A 160 11.20 1.94 -7.58
N GLU A 161 11.86 1.61 -6.47
CA GLU A 161 11.24 1.73 -5.14
C GLU A 161 11.40 3.14 -4.53
N HIS A 162 12.29 3.96 -5.10
CA HIS A 162 12.71 5.20 -4.46
C HIS A 162 11.90 6.39 -4.96
N TYR A 163 11.02 6.90 -4.09
CA TYR A 163 10.17 8.06 -4.38
C TYR A 163 10.98 9.28 -4.87
N LYS A 164 12.22 9.45 -4.40
CA LYS A 164 13.11 10.54 -4.81
C LYS A 164 13.43 10.49 -6.31
N VAL A 165 13.59 9.29 -6.89
CA VAL A 165 13.82 9.11 -8.33
C VAL A 165 12.59 9.60 -9.11
N PHE A 166 11.39 9.20 -8.69
CA PHE A 166 10.16 9.67 -9.33
C PHE A 166 9.96 11.19 -9.21
N GLN A 167 10.29 11.79 -8.06
CA GLN A 167 10.18 13.24 -7.88
C GLN A 167 11.10 14.00 -8.85
N LYS A 168 12.32 13.52 -9.07
CA LYS A 168 13.22 14.12 -10.06
C LYS A 168 12.72 13.92 -11.48
N LEU A 169 12.30 12.70 -11.82
CA LEU A 169 11.82 12.36 -13.15
C LEU A 169 10.48 12.98 -13.52
N LYS A 170 9.67 13.41 -12.54
CA LYS A 170 8.43 14.16 -12.78
C LYS A 170 8.67 15.42 -13.62
N ARG A 171 9.88 15.97 -13.60
CA ARG A 171 10.29 17.11 -14.44
C ARG A 171 10.15 16.81 -15.95
N LEU A 172 10.27 15.55 -16.36
CA LEU A 172 10.02 15.09 -17.74
C LEU A 172 8.55 15.26 -18.18
N ASP A 173 7.62 15.43 -17.24
CA ASP A 173 6.20 15.69 -17.55
C ASP A 173 5.97 17.12 -18.06
N SER A 174 6.88 18.08 -17.78
CA SER A 174 6.61 19.51 -17.94
C SER A 174 7.72 20.38 -18.55
N GLU A 175 8.96 19.91 -18.65
CA GLU A 175 10.12 20.82 -18.82
C GLU A 175 10.60 21.17 -20.24
N ASN A 176 9.91 20.82 -21.32
CA ASN A 176 10.40 21.16 -22.66
C ASN A 176 9.45 22.10 -23.43
N VAL A 177 10.05 23.08 -24.14
CA VAL A 177 9.36 24.02 -25.05
C VAL A 177 8.67 23.29 -26.20
N LEU A 178 9.15 22.08 -26.55
CA LEU A 178 8.54 21.21 -27.55
C LEU A 178 7.54 20.19 -26.97
N GLY A 179 7.42 20.13 -25.64
CA GLY A 179 6.45 19.32 -24.92
C GLY A 179 6.66 17.81 -25.08
N ASN A 180 6.78 17.14 -23.92
CA ASN A 180 6.61 15.69 -23.75
C ASN A 180 7.86 14.80 -23.87
N ASP A 181 8.91 15.08 -23.09
CA ASP A 181 10.04 14.15 -22.94
C ASP A 181 9.59 12.77 -22.42
N TYR A 182 8.45 12.67 -21.73
CA TYR A 182 7.86 11.37 -21.36
C TYR A 182 7.41 10.52 -22.57
N ARG A 183 7.05 11.13 -23.71
CA ARG A 183 6.71 10.39 -24.94
C ARG A 183 7.95 9.77 -25.55
N GLU A 184 9.03 10.55 -25.61
CA GLU A 184 10.32 10.04 -26.07
C GLU A 184 10.82 8.93 -25.13
N LEU A 185 10.71 9.10 -23.80
CA LEU A 185 11.00 8.05 -22.83
C LEU A 185 10.20 6.77 -23.09
N GLY A 186 8.89 6.90 -23.33
CA GLY A 186 8.03 5.78 -23.68
C GLY A 186 8.47 5.10 -24.98
N SER A 187 8.82 5.89 -26.00
CA SER A 187 9.30 5.36 -27.28
C SER A 187 10.63 4.61 -27.14
N GLN A 188 11.57 5.12 -26.34
CA GLN A 188 12.84 4.46 -26.04
C GLN A 188 12.67 3.17 -25.21
N LEU A 189 11.52 3.01 -24.56
CA LEU A 189 11.11 1.79 -23.84
C LEU A 189 10.18 0.91 -24.70
N ASP A 190 10.21 1.08 -26.02
CA ASP A 190 9.45 0.31 -27.00
C ASP A 190 7.93 0.36 -26.80
N PHE A 191 7.38 1.43 -26.20
CA PHE A 191 5.93 1.62 -26.16
C PHE A 191 5.44 2.24 -27.46
N SER A 192 4.28 1.79 -27.95
CA SER A 192 3.63 2.44 -29.08
C SER A 192 3.07 3.81 -28.66
N MET A 193 2.96 4.74 -29.61
CA MET A 193 2.37 6.06 -29.34
C MET A 193 0.94 5.97 -28.77
N VAL A 194 0.16 5.00 -29.22
CA VAL A 194 -1.21 4.77 -28.71
C VAL A 194 -1.19 4.37 -27.24
N GLU A 195 -0.28 3.46 -26.84
CA GLU A 195 -0.12 3.08 -25.44
C GLU A 195 0.33 4.25 -24.57
N ILE A 196 1.29 5.04 -25.06
CA ILE A 196 1.80 6.22 -24.33
C ILE A 196 0.67 7.21 -24.06
N GLU A 197 -0.18 7.50 -25.06
CA GLU A 197 -1.33 8.39 -24.88
C GLU A 197 -2.39 7.80 -23.93
N HIS A 198 -2.63 6.50 -23.99
CA HIS A 198 -3.55 5.83 -23.08
C HIS A 198 -3.06 5.90 -21.62
N ILE A 199 -1.77 5.67 -21.40
CA ILE A 199 -1.11 5.80 -20.08
C ILE A 199 -1.18 7.24 -19.60
N ALA A 200 -0.91 8.21 -20.49
CA ALA A 200 -0.92 9.63 -20.18
C ALA A 200 -2.29 10.16 -19.76
N LYS A 201 -3.38 9.60 -20.30
CA LYS A 201 -4.77 9.98 -19.93
C LYS A 201 -5.16 9.54 -18.52
N LYS A 202 -4.60 8.42 -18.04
CA LYS A 202 -5.01 7.79 -16.78
C LYS A 202 -4.26 8.31 -15.54
N SER A 203 -3.14 9.02 -15.70
CA SER A 203 -2.25 9.35 -14.58
C SER A 203 -1.96 10.84 -14.42
N LYS A 204 -1.83 11.27 -13.15
CA LYS A 204 -1.35 12.61 -12.77
C LYS A 204 0.15 12.83 -13.08
N SER A 205 0.93 11.75 -13.18
CA SER A 205 2.34 11.81 -13.62
C SER A 205 2.58 10.74 -14.69
N LYS A 206 2.79 11.21 -15.91
CA LYS A 206 2.87 10.38 -17.12
C LYS A 206 4.16 9.58 -17.10
N THR A 207 5.26 10.23 -16.76
CA THR A 207 6.60 9.62 -16.61
C THR A 207 6.59 8.52 -15.57
N GLN A 208 5.99 8.76 -14.39
CA GLN A 208 5.94 7.75 -13.34
C GLN A 208 5.20 6.49 -13.79
N GLU A 209 4.08 6.65 -14.48
CA GLU A 209 3.26 5.51 -14.90
C GLU A 209 3.91 4.70 -16.02
N ILE A 210 4.52 5.38 -17.00
CA ILE A 210 5.32 4.73 -18.05
C ILE A 210 6.43 3.88 -17.41
N LEU A 211 7.17 4.43 -16.44
CA LEU A 211 8.26 3.71 -15.78
C LEU A 211 7.76 2.50 -14.97
N LYS A 212 6.64 2.61 -14.25
CA LYS A 212 6.05 1.45 -13.53
C LYS A 212 5.69 0.33 -14.50
N ILE A 213 5.01 0.66 -15.61
CA ILE A 213 4.61 -0.33 -16.61
C ILE A 213 5.85 -0.93 -17.29
N ALA A 214 6.87 -0.11 -17.56
CA ALA A 214 8.13 -0.57 -18.14
C ALA A 214 8.86 -1.58 -17.24
N CYS A 215 8.89 -1.33 -15.93
CA CYS A 215 9.41 -2.25 -14.93
C CYS A 215 8.63 -3.57 -14.91
N ARG A 216 7.28 -3.49 -14.83
CA ARG A 216 6.39 -4.68 -14.81
C ARG A 216 6.55 -5.54 -16.07
N ARG A 217 6.73 -4.91 -17.23
CA ARG A 217 6.91 -5.60 -18.52
C ARG A 217 8.37 -5.99 -18.82
N GLY A 218 9.30 -5.76 -17.88
CA GLY A 218 10.73 -6.06 -18.08
C GLY A 218 11.44 -5.21 -19.14
N LYS A 219 10.79 -4.15 -19.62
CA LYS A 219 11.34 -3.17 -20.58
C LYS A 219 12.39 -2.29 -19.91
N LEU A 220 12.21 -2.01 -18.62
CA LEU A 220 13.22 -1.36 -17.79
C LEU A 220 13.82 -2.37 -16.81
N LYS A 221 15.14 -2.57 -16.89
CA LYS A 221 15.85 -3.67 -16.22
C LYS A 221 16.74 -3.23 -15.06
N SER A 222 17.13 -1.96 -15.03
CA SER A 222 18.02 -1.41 -14.00
C SER A 222 18.06 0.12 -14.06
N TYR A 223 18.61 0.75 -13.03
CA TYR A 223 18.92 2.18 -13.06
C TYR A 223 19.96 2.53 -14.12
N GLU A 224 20.90 1.63 -14.42
CA GLU A 224 21.87 1.81 -15.52
C GLU A 224 21.15 1.88 -16.88
N HIS A 225 20.14 1.02 -17.07
CA HIS A 225 19.33 1.07 -18.29
C HIS A 225 18.60 2.41 -18.38
N LEU A 226 18.02 2.88 -17.28
CA LEU A 226 17.34 4.19 -17.22
C LEU A 226 18.30 5.35 -17.52
N ILE A 227 19.48 5.38 -16.92
CA ILE A 227 20.51 6.41 -17.13
C ILE A 227 20.93 6.45 -18.61
N LYS A 228 21.13 5.28 -19.23
CA LYS A 228 21.47 5.18 -20.65
C LYS A 228 20.38 5.78 -21.55
N ILE A 229 19.11 5.51 -21.25
CA ILE A 229 17.97 6.08 -21.98
C ILE A 229 17.92 7.60 -21.80
N LEU A 230 18.05 8.10 -20.57
CA LEU A 230 18.02 9.55 -20.33
C LEU A 230 19.15 10.29 -21.07
N ARG A 231 20.33 9.68 -21.18
CA ARG A 231 21.44 10.21 -21.98
C ARG A 231 21.13 10.22 -23.48
N SER A 232 20.50 9.16 -24.03
CA SER A 232 20.12 9.13 -25.46
C SER A 232 19.08 10.20 -25.79
N MET A 233 18.18 10.50 -24.84
CA MET A 233 17.21 11.58 -24.93
C MET A 233 17.81 12.98 -24.71
N LYS A 234 19.14 13.11 -24.55
CA LYS A 234 19.85 14.35 -24.22
C LYS A 234 19.43 14.99 -22.89
N ARG A 235 18.77 14.24 -22.00
CA ARG A 235 18.46 14.64 -20.61
C ARG A 235 19.59 14.24 -19.66
N VAL A 236 20.78 14.78 -19.95
CA VAL A 236 22.00 14.51 -19.17
C VAL A 236 21.88 15.03 -17.74
N ASP A 237 21.13 16.10 -17.54
CA ASP A 237 20.77 16.66 -16.23
C ASP A 237 20.10 15.60 -15.34
N MET A 238 19.06 14.93 -15.84
CA MET A 238 18.32 13.89 -15.11
C MET A 238 19.18 12.65 -14.87
N ALA A 239 19.99 12.27 -15.85
CA ALA A 239 20.92 11.15 -15.74
C ALA A 239 21.91 11.36 -14.58
N GLN A 240 22.52 12.56 -14.50
CA GLN A 240 23.45 12.93 -13.43
C GLN A 240 22.77 12.93 -12.05
N GLU A 241 21.53 13.42 -11.95
CA GLU A 241 20.79 13.40 -10.68
C GLU A 241 20.53 11.97 -10.18
N ILE A 242 20.23 11.02 -11.07
CA ILE A 242 20.06 9.61 -10.69
C ILE A 242 21.40 8.98 -10.31
N GLU A 243 22.48 9.29 -11.03
CA GLU A 243 23.83 8.83 -10.67
C GLU A 243 24.25 9.33 -9.28
N GLN A 244 23.96 10.58 -8.95
CA GLN A 244 24.23 11.12 -7.62
C GLN A 244 23.42 10.42 -6.53
N LEU A 245 22.14 10.12 -6.77
CA LEU A 245 21.33 9.34 -5.83
C LEU A 245 21.94 7.96 -5.61
N ARG A 246 22.49 7.34 -6.65
CA ARG A 246 23.17 6.04 -6.55
C ARG A 246 24.49 6.12 -5.79
N ALA A 247 25.33 7.11 -6.12
CA ALA A 247 26.62 7.34 -5.45
C ALA A 247 26.45 7.63 -3.95
N ASN A 248 25.35 8.29 -3.58
CA ASN A 248 25.00 8.56 -2.18
C ASN A 248 24.37 7.35 -1.45
N GLY A 249 24.37 6.16 -2.06
CA GLY A 249 23.77 4.95 -1.50
C GLY A 249 22.25 5.04 -1.32
N CYS A 250 21.59 6.01 -1.96
CA CYS A 250 20.15 6.19 -1.86
C CYS A 250 19.38 5.26 -2.80
N ILE A 251 20.03 4.60 -3.77
CA ILE A 251 19.46 3.58 -4.66
C ILE A 251 20.52 2.53 -5.00
N GLY A 252 20.13 1.26 -5.10
CA GLY A 252 20.98 0.12 -5.47
C GLY A 252 20.90 -0.24 -6.95
#